data_AF-A0A0R3R2M0-F1
#
_entry.id   AF-A0A0R3R2M0-F1
#
_cell.length_a   1.000
_cell.length_b   1.000
_cell.length_c   1.000
_cell.angle_alpha   90.00
_cell.angle_beta   90.00
_cell.angle_gamma   90.00
#
_symmetry.space_group_name_H-M   'P 1'
#
loop_
_entity.id
_entity.type
_entity.pdbx_description
1 polymer ?
#
loop_
_entity_poly.entity_id
_entity_poly.type
_entity_poly.pdbx_seq_one_letter_code
_entity_poly.pdbx_strand_id
1 'polypeptide(L)'
;MKSGIDVNCDDNSKIREFSKKTVFTDDEILKLLEKRSNHESDLRREDSVREARYFNAMEQKERFENYLTNTMEIKDCNVVKCTQCNYTSHKQSELCKQLNHTVKQCKANKRFFRCKQCHRRTVSYERLPTVPCTQCGCNDFQRVAMKDERRVKLAQENLLLRGEERKYVNC
;
A
#
# COMPACT_ATOMS: atom_id res chain seq x y z
N MET A 1 -52.92 24.06 -48.31
CA MET A 1 -52.30 24.38 -49.61
C MET A 1 -50.80 24.24 -49.47
N LYS A 2 -50.17 23.51 -50.39
CA LYS A 2 -48.75 23.17 -50.38
C LYS A 2 -47.93 24.39 -50.83
N SER A 3 -46.84 24.69 -50.14
CA SER A 3 -45.69 25.46 -50.65
C SER A 3 -44.47 24.89 -49.93
N GLY A 4 -43.60 24.13 -50.57
CA GLY A 4 -42.88 24.51 -51.78
C GLY A 4 -41.44 24.72 -51.33
N ILE A 5 -40.68 23.63 -51.37
CA ILE A 5 -39.25 23.57 -51.03
C ILE A 5 -38.51 24.05 -52.27
N ASP A 6 -37.85 25.19 -52.19
CA ASP A 6 -36.84 25.60 -53.17
C ASP A 6 -35.46 25.35 -52.57
N VAL A 7 -34.89 24.21 -52.96
CA VAL A 7 -33.47 23.90 -52.79
C VAL A 7 -32.71 24.76 -53.78
N ASN A 8 -31.83 25.63 -53.30
CA ASN A 8 -30.78 26.20 -54.13
C ASN A 8 -29.42 25.77 -53.57
N CYS A 9 -28.78 24.87 -54.30
CA CYS A 9 -27.46 24.31 -54.03
C CYS A 9 -26.46 25.12 -54.84
N ASP A 10 -25.85 26.14 -54.24
CA ASP A 10 -24.67 26.76 -54.82
C ASP A 10 -23.43 25.99 -54.37
N ASP A 11 -23.04 25.04 -55.22
CA ASP A 11 -21.69 24.51 -55.27
C ASP A 11 -20.71 25.64 -55.59
N ASN A 12 -20.00 26.12 -54.57
CA ASN A 12 -18.75 26.83 -54.82
C ASN A 12 -17.65 26.30 -53.88
N SER A 13 -16.95 25.32 -54.44
CA SER A 13 -15.69 24.77 -53.99
C SER A 13 -14.68 25.87 -53.63
N LYS A 14 -14.57 26.18 -52.33
CA LYS A 14 -13.33 26.72 -51.75
C LYS A 14 -12.71 25.66 -50.88
N ILE A 15 -11.89 24.84 -51.55
CA ILE A 15 -10.89 23.98 -50.94
C ILE A 15 -10.11 24.84 -49.93
N ARG A 16 -10.30 24.55 -48.64
CA ARG A 16 -9.63 25.24 -47.53
C ARG A 16 -8.13 25.09 -47.72
N GLU A 17 -7.45 26.20 -48.00
CA GLU A 17 -5.99 26.29 -48.05
C GLU A 17 -5.39 25.75 -46.74
N PHE A 18 -4.90 24.51 -46.80
CA PHE A 18 -4.20 23.87 -45.69
C PHE A 18 -2.74 24.34 -45.70
N SER A 19 -2.35 25.01 -44.60
CA SER A 19 -0.98 25.26 -44.16
C SER A 19 -0.14 26.27 -44.97
N LYS A 20 -0.36 27.56 -44.71
CA LYS A 20 0.75 28.54 -44.73
C LYS A 20 1.59 28.27 -43.49
N LYS A 21 2.81 27.77 -43.66
CA LYS A 21 3.79 27.56 -42.57
C LYS A 21 4.12 28.95 -41.98
N THR A 22 3.44 29.34 -40.92
CA THR A 22 3.75 30.57 -40.17
C THR A 22 5.12 30.39 -39.54
N VAL A 23 6.13 31.01 -40.14
CA VAL A 23 7.48 31.05 -39.57
C VAL A 23 7.44 32.08 -38.45
N PHE A 24 7.33 31.60 -37.21
CA PHE A 24 7.44 32.46 -36.03
C PHE A 24 8.90 32.81 -35.80
N THR A 25 9.15 34.06 -35.45
CA THR A 25 10.48 34.50 -35.00
C THR A 25 10.76 33.99 -33.58
N ASP A 26 12.02 33.79 -33.22
CA ASP A 26 12.41 33.27 -31.90
C ASP A 26 11.81 34.12 -30.75
N ASP A 27 11.74 35.44 -30.95
CA ASP A 27 11.14 36.39 -30.00
C ASP A 27 9.61 36.20 -29.84
N GLU A 28 8.90 35.82 -30.90
CA GLU A 28 7.46 35.53 -30.84
C GLU A 28 7.19 34.18 -30.17
N ILE A 29 8.07 33.20 -30.39
CA ILE A 29 8.01 31.90 -29.72
C ILE A 29 8.23 32.08 -28.22
N LEU A 30 9.22 32.88 -27.81
CA LEU A 30 9.49 33.21 -26.40
C LEU A 30 8.29 33.91 -25.74
N LYS A 31 7.70 34.91 -26.42
CA LYS A 31 6.49 35.60 -25.92
C LYS A 31 5.28 34.69 -25.81
N LEU A 32 5.17 33.66 -26.67
CA LEU A 32 4.10 32.67 -26.59
C LEU A 32 4.31 31.69 -25.43
N LEU A 33 5.56 31.31 -25.13
CA LEU A 33 5.92 30.46 -23.99
C LEU A 33 5.68 31.15 -22.64
N GLU A 34 5.87 32.46 -22.57
CA GLU A 34 5.67 33.25 -21.34
C GLU A 34 4.20 33.54 -21.02
N LYS A 35 3.29 33.42 -22.00
CA LYS A 35 1.87 33.62 -21.78
C LYS A 35 1.32 32.51 -20.89
N ARG A 36 0.88 32.87 -19.69
CA ARG A 36 0.18 31.97 -18.77
C ARG A 36 -1.33 32.22 -18.82
N SER A 37 -2.10 31.19 -18.48
CA SER A 37 -3.56 31.28 -18.40
C SER A 37 -3.98 32.16 -17.22
N ASN A 38 -5.06 32.93 -17.38
CA ASN A 38 -5.65 33.72 -16.30
C ASN A 38 -6.09 32.86 -15.09
N HIS A 39 -6.34 31.57 -15.29
CA HIS A 39 -6.77 30.62 -14.25
C HIS A 39 -5.64 29.76 -13.69
N GLU A 40 -4.38 30.10 -13.94
CA GLU A 40 -3.24 29.32 -13.43
C GLU A 40 -3.27 29.17 -11.91
N SER A 41 -3.69 30.20 -11.17
CA SER A 41 -3.82 30.14 -9.70
C SER A 41 -4.84 29.10 -9.23
N ASP A 42 -5.96 28.98 -9.95
CA ASP A 42 -7.03 28.03 -9.61
C ASP A 42 -6.58 26.60 -9.86
N LEU A 43 -5.91 26.36 -10.99
CA LEU A 43 -5.33 25.06 -11.32
C LEU A 43 -4.27 24.64 -10.29
N ARG A 44 -3.36 25.54 -9.92
CA ARG A 44 -2.35 25.29 -8.87
C ARG A 44 -3.00 24.98 -7.52
N ARG A 45 -4.10 25.66 -7.19
CA ARG A 45 -4.85 25.39 -5.95
C ARG A 45 -5.47 24.00 -5.99
N GLU A 46 -6.07 23.59 -7.10
CA GLU A 46 -6.63 22.24 -7.23
C GLU A 46 -5.54 21.15 -7.16
N ASP A 47 -4.41 21.37 -7.83
CA ASP A 47 -3.28 20.45 -7.80
C ASP A 47 -2.71 20.32 -6.38
N SER A 48 -2.49 21.43 -5.66
CA SER A 48 -2.03 21.39 -4.27
C SER A 48 -3.01 20.66 -3.32
N VAL A 49 -4.31 20.79 -3.55
CA VAL A 49 -5.33 20.05 -2.78
C VAL A 49 -5.26 18.55 -3.10
N ARG A 50 -5.07 18.18 -4.38
CA ARG A 50 -4.91 16.78 -4.80
C ARG A 50 -3.65 16.16 -4.18
N GLU A 51 -2.54 16.88 -4.25
CA GLU A 51 -1.26 16.47 -3.66
C GLU A 51 -1.37 16.30 -2.14
N ALA A 52 -1.94 17.28 -1.44
CA ALA A 52 -2.12 17.21 0.01
C ALA A 52 -2.95 15.99 0.43
N ARG A 53 -4.04 15.67 -0.30
CA ARG A 53 -4.85 14.46 -0.04
C ARG A 53 -4.03 13.18 -0.25
N TYR A 54 -3.25 13.12 -1.32
CA TYR A 54 -2.41 11.98 -1.63
C TYR A 54 -1.32 11.77 -0.56
N PHE A 55 -0.58 12.81 -0.22
CA PHE A 55 0.52 12.73 0.75
C PHE A 55 0.01 12.45 2.17
N ASN A 56 -1.09 13.05 2.60
CA ASN A 56 -1.66 12.77 3.92
C ASN A 56 -2.08 11.29 4.06
N ALA A 57 -2.68 10.71 3.01
CA ALA A 57 -3.01 9.29 3.00
C ALA A 57 -1.76 8.38 3.04
N MET A 58 -0.67 8.79 2.37
CA MET A 58 0.60 8.05 2.40
C MET A 58 1.32 8.16 3.74
N GLU A 59 1.36 9.36 4.33
CA GLU A 59 1.96 9.62 5.64
C GLU A 59 1.27 8.80 6.73
N GLN A 60 -0.06 8.70 6.71
CA GLN A 60 -0.80 7.86 7.66
C GLN A 60 -0.44 6.37 7.52
N LYS A 61 -0.28 5.88 6.28
CA LYS A 61 0.14 4.49 6.02
C LYS A 61 1.55 4.27 6.55
N GLU A 62 2.48 5.17 6.23
CA GLU A 62 3.88 5.07 6.65
C GLU A 62 4.00 5.11 8.19
N ARG A 63 3.31 6.04 8.84
CA ARG A 63 3.27 6.15 10.31
C ARG A 63 2.85 4.84 10.96
N PHE A 64 1.83 4.17 10.40
CA PHE A 64 1.37 2.89 10.90
C PHE A 64 2.39 1.77 10.66
N GLU A 65 3.01 1.71 9.48
CA GLU A 65 4.04 0.71 9.18
C GLU A 65 5.27 0.86 10.07
N ASN A 66 5.73 2.09 10.30
CA ASN A 66 6.83 2.40 11.22
C ASN A 66 6.47 1.98 12.65
N TYR A 67 5.25 2.28 13.10
CA TYR A 67 4.79 1.85 14.43
C TYR A 67 4.82 0.32 14.58
N LEU A 68 4.29 -0.42 13.60
CA LEU A 68 4.25 -1.89 13.65
C LEU A 68 5.64 -2.54 13.59
N THR A 69 6.56 -1.92 12.84
CA THR A 69 7.93 -2.42 12.67
C THR A 69 8.79 -2.13 13.89
N ASN A 70 8.55 -1.02 14.58
CA ASN A 70 9.33 -0.63 15.76
C ASN A 70 8.80 -1.26 17.07
N THR A 71 7.51 -1.60 17.13
CA THR A 71 6.89 -2.09 18.37
C THR A 71 7.27 -3.55 18.64
N MET A 72 8.15 -3.77 19.61
CA MET A 72 8.60 -5.10 20.06
C MET A 72 7.65 -5.76 21.08
N GLU A 73 6.96 -4.95 21.87
CA GLU A 73 5.97 -5.42 22.84
C GLU A 73 4.82 -4.41 22.97
N ILE A 74 3.60 -4.92 23.17
CA ILE A 74 2.45 -4.10 23.51
C ILE A 74 2.21 -4.26 25.01
N LYS A 75 2.37 -3.18 25.77
CA LYS A 75 2.22 -3.17 27.22
C LYS A 75 0.74 -3.19 27.61
N ASP A 76 0.47 -3.74 28.79
CA ASP A 76 -0.83 -3.64 29.49
C ASP A 76 -2.05 -4.07 28.65
N CYS A 77 -1.92 -5.17 27.90
CA CYS A 77 -3.05 -5.76 27.19
C CYS A 77 -3.99 -6.47 28.16
N ASN A 78 -5.29 -6.24 28.03
CA ASN A 78 -6.30 -7.04 28.72
C ASN A 78 -6.29 -8.47 28.16
N VAL A 79 -6.06 -9.43 29.05
CA VAL A 79 -5.98 -10.86 28.74
C VAL A 79 -6.78 -11.67 29.75
N VAL A 80 -7.12 -12.88 29.35
CA VAL A 80 -7.85 -13.86 30.15
C VAL A 80 -6.91 -15.01 30.49
N LYS A 81 -6.79 -15.31 31.77
CA LYS A 81 -6.07 -16.48 32.29
C LYS A 81 -7.06 -17.49 32.85
N CYS A 82 -7.06 -18.70 32.33
CA CYS A 82 -7.90 -19.78 32.87
C CYS A 82 -7.25 -20.37 34.13
N THR A 83 -8.01 -20.58 35.20
CA THR A 83 -7.47 -21.15 36.45
C THR A 83 -7.30 -22.67 36.37
N GLN A 84 -8.11 -23.34 35.56
CA GLN A 84 -8.09 -24.81 35.43
C GLN A 84 -7.02 -25.25 34.43
N CYS A 85 -6.95 -24.60 33.26
CA CYS A 85 -5.99 -24.95 32.20
C CYS A 85 -4.68 -24.15 32.27
N ASN A 86 -4.60 -23.11 33.11
CA ASN A 86 -3.42 -22.23 33.27
C ASN A 86 -2.87 -21.53 32.02
N TYR A 87 -3.59 -21.53 30.88
CA TYR A 87 -3.19 -20.74 29.72
C TYR A 87 -3.58 -19.26 29.86
N THR A 88 -2.85 -18.40 29.14
CA THR A 88 -3.13 -16.97 29.01
C THR A 88 -3.38 -16.62 27.55
N SER A 89 -4.51 -15.97 27.25
CA SER A 89 -4.91 -15.59 25.88
C SER A 89 -5.66 -14.26 25.88
N HIS A 90 -5.75 -13.60 24.73
CA HIS A 90 -6.58 -12.40 24.59
C HIS A 90 -8.08 -12.69 24.81
N LYS A 91 -8.52 -13.87 24.39
CA LYS A 91 -9.91 -14.33 24.51
C LYS A 91 -9.93 -15.73 25.11
N GLN A 92 -10.97 -16.02 25.88
CA GLN A 92 -11.22 -17.37 26.39
C GLN A 92 -11.41 -18.35 25.22
N SER A 93 -10.75 -19.50 25.29
CA SER A 93 -10.92 -20.61 24.34
C SER A 93 -12.38 -21.07 24.33
N GLU A 94 -12.90 -21.41 23.15
CA GLU A 94 -14.27 -21.94 23.01
C GLU A 94 -14.48 -23.22 23.81
N LEU A 95 -13.48 -24.11 23.87
CA LEU A 95 -13.52 -25.31 24.69
C LEU A 95 -13.68 -24.97 26.18
N CYS A 96 -12.97 -23.95 26.66
CA CYS A 96 -13.08 -23.52 28.05
C CYS A 96 -14.40 -22.83 28.37
N LYS A 97 -15.08 -22.26 27.37
CA LYS A 97 -16.44 -21.74 27.55
C LYS A 97 -17.44 -22.88 27.63
N GLN A 98 -17.34 -23.87 26.74
CA GLN A 98 -18.22 -25.06 26.75
C GLN A 98 -18.12 -25.84 28.06
N LEU A 99 -16.91 -25.96 28.60
CA LEU A 99 -16.65 -26.63 29.88
C LEU A 99 -16.88 -25.73 31.10
N ASN A 100 -17.34 -24.48 30.92
CA ASN A 100 -17.57 -23.50 31.98
C ASN A 100 -16.38 -23.31 32.94
N HIS A 101 -15.16 -23.25 32.40
CA HIS A 101 -13.97 -23.04 33.22
C HIS A 101 -13.96 -21.64 33.84
N THR A 102 -13.52 -21.55 35.10
CA THR A 102 -13.29 -20.27 35.76
C THR A 102 -12.10 -19.56 35.14
N VAL A 103 -12.28 -18.28 34.81
CA VAL A 103 -11.25 -17.44 34.20
C VAL A 103 -11.06 -16.14 34.97
N LYS A 104 -9.83 -15.63 34.99
CA LYS A 104 -9.45 -14.35 35.58
C LYS A 104 -9.02 -13.39 34.49
N GLN A 105 -9.46 -12.14 34.56
CA GLN A 105 -8.96 -11.08 33.69
C GLN A 105 -7.72 -10.46 34.33
N CYS A 106 -6.65 -10.32 33.56
CA CYS A 106 -5.41 -9.67 34.01
C CYS A 106 -4.81 -8.82 32.88
N LYS A 107 -3.85 -7.96 33.24
CA LYS A 107 -3.05 -7.21 32.27
C LYS A 107 -1.71 -7.90 32.06
N ALA A 108 -1.32 -8.08 30.81
CA ALA A 108 -0.04 -8.68 30.45
C ALA A 108 0.57 -8.03 29.22
N ASN A 109 1.89 -8.14 29.08
CA ASN A 109 2.61 -7.61 27.93
C ASN A 109 2.54 -8.62 26.78
N LYS A 110 1.99 -8.21 25.65
CA LYS A 110 1.95 -9.03 24.43
C LYS A 110 3.28 -8.93 23.71
N ARG A 111 3.98 -10.05 23.59
CA ARG A 111 5.31 -10.15 22.97
C ARG A 111 5.25 -10.97 21.70
N PHE A 112 6.07 -10.60 20.72
CA PHE A 112 6.10 -11.24 19.40
C PHE A 112 7.36 -12.08 19.22
N PHE A 113 7.17 -13.28 18.68
CA PHE A 113 8.22 -14.25 18.44
C PHE A 113 8.11 -14.85 17.04
N ARG A 114 9.25 -15.31 16.52
CA ARG A 114 9.36 -16.06 15.26
C ARG A 114 10.18 -17.31 15.50
N CYS A 115 9.72 -18.45 14.97
CA CYS A 115 10.51 -19.68 15.02
C CYS A 115 11.77 -19.53 14.16
N LYS A 116 12.92 -19.96 14.67
CA LYS A 116 14.18 -19.91 13.91
C LYS A 116 14.21 -20.91 12.74
N GLN A 117 13.54 -22.05 12.88
CA GLN A 117 13.54 -23.14 11.90
C GLN A 117 12.54 -22.90 10.75
N CYS A 118 11.26 -22.75 11.08
CA CYS A 118 10.19 -22.63 10.07
C CYS A 118 9.69 -21.19 9.87
N HIS A 119 10.24 -20.21 10.58
CA HIS A 119 9.87 -18.80 10.47
C HIS A 119 8.40 -18.46 10.77
N ARG A 120 7.63 -19.40 11.32
CA ARG A 120 6.27 -19.14 11.79
C ARG A 120 6.30 -18.14 12.95
N ARG A 121 5.42 -17.15 12.89
CA ARG A 121 5.24 -16.15 13.94
C ARG A 121 4.32 -16.68 15.04
N THR A 122 4.59 -16.29 16.27
CA THR A 122 3.81 -16.68 17.45
C THR A 122 3.81 -15.54 18.45
N VAL A 123 2.72 -15.42 19.21
CA VAL A 123 2.57 -14.43 20.27
C VAL A 123 2.60 -15.14 21.61
N SER A 124 3.28 -14.55 22.60
CA SER A 124 3.22 -14.99 23.98
C SER A 124 3.01 -13.80 24.91
N TYR A 125 2.31 -14.05 26.02
CA TYR A 125 2.15 -13.09 27.13
C TYR A 125 3.18 -13.29 28.23
N GLU A 126 3.94 -14.38 28.14
CA GLU A 126 5.02 -14.72 29.06
C GLU A 126 6.38 -14.32 28.47
N ARG A 127 7.45 -14.59 29.20
CA ARG A 127 8.81 -14.20 28.77
C ARG A 127 9.24 -14.88 27.48
N LEU A 128 8.80 -16.12 27.27
CA LEU A 128 9.03 -16.97 26.10
C LEU A 128 7.75 -17.78 25.84
N PRO A 129 7.48 -18.25 24.61
CA PRO A 129 6.42 -19.24 24.37
C PRO A 129 6.68 -20.54 25.16
N THR A 130 5.66 -21.03 25.87
CA THR A 130 5.71 -22.32 26.59
C THR A 130 5.36 -23.50 25.71
N VAL A 131 4.63 -23.26 24.62
CA VAL A 131 4.20 -24.28 23.66
C VAL A 131 5.22 -24.33 22.51
N PRO A 132 5.59 -25.53 22.04
CA PRO A 132 6.46 -25.70 20.87
C PRO A 132 5.85 -25.10 19.61
N CYS A 133 6.70 -24.89 18.59
CA CYS A 133 6.22 -24.40 17.32
C CYS A 133 5.20 -25.37 16.71
N THR A 134 4.02 -24.86 16.37
CA THR A 134 2.91 -25.64 15.82
C THR A 134 3.13 -26.18 14.41
N GLN A 135 4.20 -25.78 13.70
CA GLN A 135 4.57 -26.37 12.39
C GLN A 135 5.67 -27.41 12.51
N CYS A 136 6.78 -27.08 13.20
CA CYS A 136 7.97 -27.92 13.21
C CYS A 136 8.27 -28.58 14.57
N GLY A 137 7.51 -28.28 15.63
CA GLY A 137 7.71 -28.83 16.97
C GLY A 137 8.92 -28.29 17.74
N CYS A 138 9.77 -27.47 17.11
CA CYS A 138 10.96 -26.91 17.77
C CYS A 138 10.61 -25.82 18.79
N ASN A 139 11.43 -25.69 19.83
CA ASN A 139 11.31 -24.67 20.88
C ASN A 139 12.20 -23.43 20.66
N ASP A 140 12.83 -23.31 19.48
CA ASP A 140 13.74 -22.22 19.16
C ASP A 140 12.99 -21.00 18.62
N PHE A 141 12.75 -20.03 19.51
CA PHE A 141 12.09 -18.78 19.18
C PHE A 141 13.04 -17.58 19.27
N GLN A 142 12.91 -16.66 18.31
CA GLN A 142 13.56 -15.36 18.30
C GLN A 142 12.53 -14.27 18.58
N ARG A 143 12.88 -13.29 19.42
CA ARG A 143 12.06 -12.10 19.64
C ARG A 143 12.09 -11.21 18.39
N VAL A 144 10.93 -10.78 17.95
CA VAL A 144 10.76 -9.93 16.74
C VAL A 144 9.81 -8.77 17.03
N ALA A 145 9.77 -7.79 16.13
CA ALA A 145 8.76 -6.73 16.14
C ALA A 145 7.35 -7.26 15.82
N MET A 146 6.32 -6.42 15.93
CA MET A 146 4.94 -6.81 15.65
C MET A 146 4.71 -7.21 14.19
N LYS A 147 5.35 -6.53 13.23
CA LYS A 147 5.35 -6.85 11.80
C LYS A 147 6.79 -6.81 11.28
N ASP A 148 7.09 -7.63 10.28
CA ASP A 148 8.38 -7.54 9.57
C ASP A 148 8.37 -6.34 8.62
N GLU A 149 9.54 -5.77 8.40
CA GLU A 149 9.74 -4.68 7.44
C GLU A 149 9.23 -5.07 6.05
N ARG A 150 8.53 -4.13 5.41
CA ARG A 150 8.06 -4.30 4.04
C ARG A 150 9.27 -4.31 3.11
N ARG A 151 9.56 -5.46 2.52
CA ARG A 151 10.54 -5.58 1.43
C ARG A 151 9.89 -5.18 0.12
N VAL A 152 10.20 -3.99 -0.38
CA VAL A 152 9.79 -3.54 -1.71
C VAL A 152 10.91 -3.92 -2.68
N LYS A 153 10.58 -4.69 -3.72
CA LYS A 153 11.51 -4.95 -4.80
C LYS A 153 11.71 -3.66 -5.60
N LEU A 154 12.92 -3.12 -5.62
CA LEU A 154 13.19 -1.93 -6.41
C LEU A 154 13.08 -2.27 -7.90
N ALA A 155 12.72 -1.29 -8.72
CA ALA A 155 12.67 -1.48 -10.18
C ALA A 155 14.01 -1.98 -10.74
N GLN A 156 15.12 -1.59 -10.10
CA GLN A 156 16.47 -2.03 -10.45
C GLN A 156 16.72 -3.53 -10.24
N GLU A 157 16.06 -4.15 -9.27
CA GLU A 157 16.20 -5.60 -9.03
C GLU A 157 15.52 -6.44 -10.12
N ASN A 158 14.56 -5.85 -10.84
CA ASN A 158 13.90 -6.50 -11.99
C ASN A 158 14.63 -6.24 -13.31
N LEU A 159 15.66 -5.40 -13.34
CA LEU A 159 16.44 -5.14 -14.55
C LEU A 159 17.39 -6.30 -14.80
N LEU A 160 17.17 -7.00 -15.90
CA LEU A 160 18.11 -8.00 -16.40
C LEU A 160 19.29 -7.27 -17.03
N LEU A 161 20.38 -7.08 -16.29
CA LEU A 161 21.61 -6.42 -16.78
C LEU A 161 22.16 -7.04 -18.08
N ARG A 162 21.93 -8.34 -18.28
CA ARG A 162 22.37 -9.11 -19.46
C ARG A 162 21.24 -9.36 -20.47
N GLY A 163 20.01 -8.92 -20.19
CA GLY A 163 18.81 -9.27 -20.97
C GLY A 163 18.26 -10.66 -20.66
N GLU A 164 17.20 -11.06 -21.37
CA GLU A 164 16.61 -12.40 -21.24
C GLU A 164 17.54 -13.46 -21.88
N GLU A 165 18.13 -14.32 -21.04
CA GLU A 165 18.93 -15.45 -21.52
C GLU A 165 18.02 -16.51 -22.14
N ARG A 166 18.01 -16.59 -23.48
CA ARG A 166 17.34 -17.68 -24.20
C ARG A 166 18.23 -18.92 -24.16
N LYS A 167 17.68 -20.06 -23.74
CA LYS A 167 18.33 -21.36 -23.97
C LYS A 167 18.49 -21.58 -25.47
N TYR A 168 19.66 -22.08 -25.88
CA TYR A 168 20.05 -22.31 -27.27
C TYR A 168 18.88 -22.81 -28.12
N VAL A 169 18.49 -22.01 -29.10
CA VAL A 169 17.64 -22.43 -30.21
C VAL A 169 18.60 -22.96 -31.27
N ASN A 170 18.51 -24.26 -31.53
CA ASN A 170 19.21 -25.05 -32.55
C ASN A 170 20.44 -25.83 -32.05
N CYS A 171 20.19 -27.11 -31.76
CA CYS A 171 21.11 -28.19 -32.12
C CYS A 171 20.98 -28.47 -33.62
#